data_AF-A0A9D6ZUG8-F1
#
_entry.id   AF-A0A9D6ZUG8-F1
#
_cell.length_a   1.000
_cell.length_b   1.000
_cell.length_c   1.000
_cell.angle_alpha   90.00
_cell.angle_beta   90.00
_cell.angle_gamma   90.00
#
_symmetry.space_group_name_H-M   'P 1'
#
loop_
_entity.id
_entity.type
_entity.pdbx_description
1 polymer ?
#
loop_
_entity_poly.entity_id
_entity_poly.type
_entity_poly.pdbx_seq_one_letter_code
_entity_poly.pdbx_strand_id
1 'polypeptide(L)'
;MEEKLRAIVTKIEASTLKDADKEELYATISEGLQATVWPVLLKYMPKEELEFLAADPKSRVTVESYAKLIEDTIKDGVALKEIEGLMNKVLEEVDKALIQEGMK
;
A
#
# COMPACT_ATOMS: atom_id res chain seq x y z
N MET A 1 9.05 -7.77 -4.05
CA MET A 1 8.07 -7.32 -3.04
C MET A 1 7.63 -8.45 -2.10
N GLU A 2 7.04 -9.53 -2.61
CA GLU A 2 6.49 -10.63 -1.78
C GLU A 2 7.51 -11.24 -0.81
N GLU A 3 8.72 -11.54 -1.28
CA GLU A 3 9.80 -12.11 -0.44
C GLU A 3 10.21 -11.16 0.69
N LYS A 4 10.27 -9.85 0.44
CA LYS A 4 10.62 -8.84 1.46
C LYS A 4 9.54 -8.76 2.54
N LEU A 5 8.28 -8.73 2.12
CA LEU A 5 7.15 -8.73 3.06
C LEU A 5 7.17 -10.01 3.91
N ARG A 6 7.39 -11.18 3.28
CA ARG A 6 7.52 -12.46 3.99
C ARG A 6 8.68 -12.44 4.99
N ALA A 7 9.82 -11.87 4.62
CA ALA A 7 10.97 -11.75 5.52
C ALA A 7 10.64 -10.86 6.73
N ILE A 8 10.01 -9.72 6.52
CA ILE A 8 9.55 -8.81 7.59
C ILE A 8 8.58 -9.53 8.53
N VAL A 9 7.54 -10.18 7.99
CA VAL A 9 6.57 -10.95 8.78
C VAL A 9 7.30 -12.04 9.60
N THR A 10 8.24 -12.77 8.98
CA THR A 10 9.00 -13.82 9.66
C THR A 10 9.81 -13.26 10.85
N LYS A 11 10.44 -12.08 10.70
CA LYS A 11 11.17 -11.40 11.79
C LYS A 11 10.26 -10.98 12.92
N ILE A 12 9.10 -10.40 12.60
CA ILE A 12 8.12 -9.95 13.59
C ILE A 12 7.59 -11.15 14.38
N GLU A 13 7.24 -12.24 13.68
CA GLU A 13 6.75 -13.47 14.32
C GLU A 13 7.81 -14.10 15.22
N ALA A 14 9.08 -14.13 14.80
CA ALA A 14 10.19 -14.66 15.57
C ALA A 14 10.64 -13.75 16.73
N SER A 15 10.14 -12.51 16.80
CA SER A 15 10.50 -11.56 17.86
C SER A 15 9.88 -11.92 19.22
N THR A 16 10.50 -11.43 20.28
CA THR A 16 10.02 -11.57 21.67
C THR A 16 8.96 -10.53 22.03
N LEU A 17 8.49 -9.74 21.06
CA LEU A 17 7.42 -8.76 21.28
C LEU A 17 6.13 -9.47 21.72
N LYS A 18 5.30 -8.77 22.47
CA LYS A 18 3.96 -9.26 22.81
C LYS A 18 3.07 -9.19 21.57
N ASP A 19 2.05 -10.03 21.53
CA ASP A 19 1.13 -10.08 20.38
C ASP A 19 0.49 -8.71 20.08
N ALA A 20 0.11 -7.96 21.11
CA ALA A 20 -0.43 -6.61 20.95
C ALA A 20 0.56 -5.64 20.26
N ASP A 21 1.85 -5.73 20.60
CA ASP A 21 2.88 -4.88 19.99
C ASP A 21 3.15 -5.31 18.52
N LYS A 22 3.04 -6.62 18.22
CA LYS A 22 3.11 -7.14 16.84
C LYS A 22 1.93 -6.66 16.00
N GLU A 23 0.72 -6.67 16.55
CA GLU A 23 -0.49 -6.16 15.89
C GLU A 23 -0.34 -4.66 15.54
N GLU A 24 0.16 -3.85 16.47
CA GLU A 24 0.43 -2.43 16.23
C GLU A 24 1.49 -2.22 15.13
N LEU A 25 2.53 -3.06 15.12
CA LEU A 25 3.56 -3.04 14.08
C LEU A 25 2.97 -3.37 12.70
N TYR A 26 2.14 -4.41 12.61
CA TYR A 26 1.46 -4.78 11.37
C TYR A 26 0.51 -3.68 10.88
N ALA A 27 -0.25 -3.05 11.79
CA ALA A 27 -1.11 -1.93 11.46
C ALA A 27 -0.29 -0.76 10.88
N THR A 28 0.80 -0.39 11.56
CA THR A 28 1.69 0.69 11.13
C THR A 28 2.31 0.42 9.76
N ILE A 29 2.79 -0.80 9.52
CA ILE A 29 3.36 -1.19 8.21
C ILE A 29 2.28 -1.14 7.12
N SER A 30 1.08 -1.65 7.40
CA SER A 30 -0.05 -1.60 6.47
C SER A 30 -0.43 -0.17 6.11
N GLU A 31 -0.56 0.71 7.10
CA GLU A 31 -0.86 2.13 6.91
C GLU A 31 0.21 2.84 6.07
N GLY A 32 1.49 2.60 6.36
CA GLY A 32 2.61 3.17 5.59
C GLY A 32 2.61 2.72 4.13
N LEU A 33 2.33 1.43 3.88
CA LEU A 33 2.20 0.91 2.51
C LEU A 33 1.00 1.53 1.79
N GLN A 34 -0.17 1.64 2.44
CA GLN A 34 -1.36 2.26 1.85
C GLN A 34 -1.13 3.74 1.53
N ALA A 35 -0.52 4.49 2.45
CA ALA A 35 -0.17 5.90 2.27
C ALA A 35 0.79 6.12 1.10
N THR A 36 1.60 5.11 0.76
CA THR A 36 2.52 5.13 -0.38
C THR A 36 1.83 4.87 -1.71
N VAL A 37 0.77 4.05 -1.72
CA VAL A 37 0.06 3.64 -2.94
C VAL A 37 -0.87 4.76 -3.43
N TRP A 38 -1.59 5.43 -2.54
CA TRP A 38 -2.63 6.39 -2.92
C TRP A 38 -2.14 7.56 -3.81
N PRO A 39 -1.02 8.23 -3.50
CA PRO A 39 -0.52 9.31 -4.35
C PRO A 39 -0.20 8.86 -5.78
N VAL A 40 0.28 7.62 -5.94
CA VAL A 40 0.57 7.06 -7.26
C VAL A 40 -0.72 6.79 -8.01
N LEU A 41 -1.72 6.17 -7.36
CA LEU A 41 -3.02 5.95 -8.00
C LEU A 41 -3.64 7.27 -8.45
N LEU A 42 -3.66 8.30 -7.61
CA LEU A 42 -4.19 9.62 -7.97
C LEU A 42 -3.44 10.28 -9.14
N LYS A 43 -2.12 10.05 -9.24
CA LYS A 43 -1.30 10.56 -10.35
C LYS A 43 -1.67 9.94 -11.69
N TYR A 44 -2.03 8.66 -11.71
CA TYR A 44 -2.34 7.90 -12.93
C TYR A 44 -3.84 7.73 -13.20
N MET A 45 -4.70 8.11 -12.26
CA MET A 45 -6.14 8.00 -12.42
C MET A 45 -6.61 8.76 -13.67
N PRO A 46 -7.51 8.17 -14.48
CA PRO A 46 -8.12 8.86 -15.60
C PRO A 46 -8.88 10.10 -15.12
N LYS A 47 -8.37 11.28 -15.46
CA LYS A 47 -8.89 12.56 -14.94
C LYS A 47 -10.35 12.78 -15.31
N GLU A 48 -10.73 12.46 -16.55
CA GLU A 48 -12.10 12.62 -17.04
C GLU A 48 -13.10 11.75 -16.25
N GLU A 49 -12.72 10.52 -15.92
CA GLU A 49 -13.54 9.61 -15.12
C GLU A 49 -13.60 10.08 -13.66
N LEU A 50 -12.48 10.52 -13.09
CA LEU A 50 -12.43 11.08 -11.75
C LEU A 50 -13.31 12.33 -11.61
N GLU A 51 -13.23 13.26 -12.56
CA GLU A 51 -14.05 14.47 -12.61
C GLU A 51 -15.54 14.13 -12.81
N PHE A 52 -15.85 13.15 -13.67
CA PHE A 52 -17.21 12.68 -13.88
C PHE A 52 -17.85 12.14 -12.60
N LEU A 53 -17.09 11.36 -11.82
CA LEU A 53 -17.52 10.81 -10.54
C LEU A 53 -17.62 11.90 -9.46
N ALA A 54 -16.65 12.81 -9.40
CA ALA A 54 -16.61 13.91 -8.44
C ALA A 54 -17.74 14.94 -8.66
N ALA A 55 -18.27 15.07 -9.87
CA ALA A 55 -19.34 16.01 -10.20
C ALA A 55 -20.70 15.64 -9.56
N ASP A 56 -20.95 14.36 -9.27
CA ASP A 56 -22.11 13.94 -8.46
C ASP A 56 -21.79 12.68 -7.65
N PRO A 57 -21.08 12.85 -6.51
CA PRO A 57 -20.58 11.73 -5.73
C PRO A 57 -21.67 10.90 -5.07
N LYS A 58 -22.90 11.40 -4.95
CA LYS A 58 -23.98 10.67 -4.25
C LYS A 58 -24.66 9.64 -5.15
N SER A 59 -24.65 9.87 -6.46
CA SER A 59 -25.35 9.00 -7.42
C SER A 59 -24.39 8.24 -8.33
N ARG A 60 -23.19 8.78 -8.61
CA ARG A 60 -22.25 8.22 -9.58
C ARG A 60 -21.18 7.35 -8.96
N VAL A 61 -20.93 7.53 -7.67
CA VAL A 61 -19.92 6.80 -6.95
C VAL A 61 -20.55 5.56 -6.33
N THR A 62 -20.41 4.44 -7.04
CA THR A 62 -20.71 3.09 -6.56
C THR A 62 -19.43 2.29 -6.35
N VAL A 63 -19.53 1.15 -5.67
CA VAL A 63 -18.40 0.22 -5.51
C VAL A 63 -17.85 -0.20 -6.87
N GLU A 64 -18.72 -0.47 -7.84
CA GLU A 64 -18.35 -0.86 -9.21
C GLU A 64 -17.61 0.27 -9.93
N SER A 65 -18.08 1.52 -9.79
CA SER A 65 -17.42 2.68 -10.40
C SER A 65 -16.01 2.92 -9.82
N TYR A 66 -15.84 2.71 -8.52
CA TYR A 66 -14.53 2.80 -7.86
C TYR A 66 -13.61 1.66 -8.27
N ALA A 67 -14.11 0.42 -8.30
CA ALA A 67 -13.34 -0.74 -8.72
C ALA A 67 -12.84 -0.56 -10.16
N LYS A 68 -13.73 -0.10 -11.06
CA LYS A 68 -13.39 0.23 -12.44
C LYS A 68 -12.35 1.34 -12.52
N LEU A 69 -12.49 2.43 -11.77
CA LEU A 69 -11.51 3.53 -11.77
C LEU A 69 -10.13 3.04 -11.33
N ILE A 70 -10.06 2.19 -10.31
CA ILE A 70 -8.80 1.60 -9.84
C ILE A 70 -8.23 0.66 -10.91
N GLU A 71 -9.04 -0.23 -11.49
CA GLU A 71 -8.64 -1.13 -12.57
C GLU A 71 -8.08 -0.36 -13.77
N ASP A 72 -8.81 0.66 -14.23
CA ASP A 72 -8.42 1.53 -15.33
C ASP A 72 -7.16 2.35 -15.02
N THR A 73 -6.88 2.63 -13.75
CA THR A 73 -5.63 3.27 -13.30
C THR A 73 -4.42 2.34 -13.41
N ILE A 74 -4.61 1.04 -13.18
CA ILE A 74 -3.50 0.06 -13.11
C ILE A 74 -3.33 -0.79 -14.38
N LYS A 75 -4.30 -0.79 -15.30
CA LYS A 75 -4.36 -1.68 -16.47
C LYS A 75 -3.11 -1.68 -17.35
N ASP A 76 -2.49 -0.52 -17.53
CA ASP A 76 -1.31 -0.37 -18.41
C ASP A 76 0.01 -0.70 -17.69
N GLY A 77 -0.06 -1.08 -16.41
CA GLY A 77 1.07 -1.51 -15.60
C GLY A 77 2.06 -0.41 -15.19
N VAL A 78 1.91 0.82 -15.69
CA VAL A 78 2.80 1.95 -15.35
C VAL A 78 2.66 2.33 -13.88
N ALA A 79 1.42 2.51 -13.40
CA ALA A 79 1.14 2.77 -11.99
C ALA A 79 1.63 1.63 -11.10
N LEU A 80 1.43 0.36 -11.52
CA LEU A 80 1.89 -0.81 -10.77
C LEU A 80 3.41 -0.85 -10.60
N LYS A 81 4.18 -0.50 -11.64
CA LYS A 81 5.65 -0.45 -11.55
C LYS A 81 6.14 0.62 -10.58
N GLU A 82 5.50 1.80 -10.58
CA GLU A 82 5.85 2.87 -9.64
C GLU A 82 5.46 2.50 -8.20
N ILE A 83 4.27 1.92 -8.00
CA ILE A 83 3.82 1.37 -6.72
C ILE A 83 4.82 0.32 -6.21
N GLU A 84 5.17 -0.67 -7.04
CA GLU A 84 6.11 -1.72 -6.65
C GLU A 84 7.47 -1.14 -6.25
N GLY A 85 7.98 -0.16 -7.01
CA GLY A 85 9.23 0.51 -6.69
C GLY A 85 9.20 1.22 -5.35
N LEU A 86 8.12 1.94 -5.05
CA LEU A 86 7.96 2.65 -3.78
C LEU A 86 7.72 1.70 -2.61
N MET A 87 6.85 0.69 -2.77
CA MET A 87 6.61 -0.33 -1.74
C MET A 87 7.90 -1.08 -1.40
N ASN A 88 8.72 -1.43 -2.40
CA ASN A 88 10.00 -2.09 -2.14
C ASN A 88 10.97 -1.20 -1.32
N LYS A 89 10.95 0.12 -1.50
CA LYS A 89 11.75 1.06 -0.70
C LYS A 89 11.22 1.17 0.73
N VAL A 90 9.92 1.29 0.90
CA VAL A 90 9.29 1.31 2.23
C VAL A 90 9.59 0.03 2.99
N LEU A 91 9.46 -1.14 2.35
CA LEU A 91 9.82 -2.42 2.97
C LEU A 91 11.31 -2.51 3.31
N GLU A 92 12.20 -1.93 2.51
CA GLU A 92 13.64 -1.85 2.88
C GLU A 92 13.89 -0.97 4.11
N GLU A 93 13.14 0.13 4.25
CA GLU A 93 13.22 1.01 5.42
C GLU A 93 12.66 0.35 6.67
N VAL A 94 11.51 -0.34 6.55
CA VAL A 94 10.94 -1.15 7.62
C VAL A 94 11.93 -2.22 8.05
N ASP A 95 12.51 -2.98 7.11
CA ASP A 95 13.47 -4.02 7.43
C ASP A 95 14.69 -3.48 8.19
N LYS A 96 15.21 -2.32 7.79
CA LYS A 96 16.30 -1.63 8.50
C LYS A 96 15.88 -1.22 9.92
N ALA A 97 14.68 -0.67 10.09
CA ALA A 97 14.18 -0.25 11.40
C ALA A 97 14.02 -1.46 12.34
N LEU A 98 13.48 -2.58 11.84
CA LEU A 98 13.35 -3.81 12.62
C LEU A 98 14.71 -4.34 13.08
N ILE A 99 15.72 -4.32 12.19
CA ILE A 99 17.09 -4.73 12.53
C ILE A 99 17.70 -3.81 13.60
N GLN A 100 17.46 -2.50 13.53
CA GLN A 100 17.94 -1.53 14.52
C GLN A 100 17.33 -1.78 15.91
N GLU A 101 16.07 -2.19 15.96
CA GLU A 101 15.38 -2.60 17.18
C GLU A 101 15.73 -4.05 17.62
N GLY A 102 16.69 -4.69 16.97
CA GLY A 102 17.24 -5.99 17.36
C GLY A 102 16.48 -7.21 16.83
N MET A 103 15.50 -7.03 15.94
CA MET A 103 14.78 -8.12 15.27
C MET A 103 15.57 -8.58 14.04
N LYS A 104 16.07 -9.82 14.09
CA LYS A 104 16.97 -10.41 13.09
C LYS A 104 16.31 -11.51 12.28
#